data_AF-A0A533WLJ3-F1
#
_entry.id   AF-A0A533WLJ3-F1
#
_cell.length_a   1.000
_cell.length_b   1.000
_cell.length_c   1.000
_cell.angle_alpha   90.00
_cell.angle_beta   90.00
_cell.angle_gamma   90.00
#
_symmetry.space_group_name_H-M   'P 1'
#
loop_
_entity.id
_entity.type
_entity.pdbx_description
1 polymer ?
#
loop_
_entity_poly.entity_id
_entity_poly.type
_entity_poly.pdbx_seq_one_letter_code
_entity_poly.pdbx_strand_id
1 'polypeptide(L)'
;MLCMKIDKNSVRAIYPLLILLSFIVVIVIDGNGFFPVPKAYGSVVYVVQPGDSLYTIGLKFGVSWQTVASVNNINSPYIIYPNEVLIIPATRGVSPPPLRPTTPSSSPTQPGKVATGNTMYDQFDLYILGSVQKYRFTDPMIIKSMVMQESAFQPGWTAYESRSFGLMQVTPACIEPATRPNIIQDPNSPAWGTSWFNPQYNIDRGVKALSGALSSMKNKFSGCTANQYMMMAVGAYNSGDGSIFGCGSWNDRAGTYIAAVLGHYRTFSQMANIPYPY
;
A
#
# COMPACT_ATOMS: atom_id res chain seq x y z
N MET A 1 -8.64 15.60 -20.23
CA MET A 1 -7.31 15.49 -19.60
C MET A 1 -7.20 14.08 -19.04
N LEU A 2 -6.26 13.27 -19.54
CA LEU A 2 -6.14 11.85 -19.17
C LEU A 2 -5.46 11.76 -17.78
N CYS A 3 -6.26 11.70 -16.71
CA CYS A 3 -5.75 11.56 -15.34
C CYS A 3 -5.40 10.08 -15.08
N MET A 4 -4.33 9.59 -15.69
CA MET A 4 -3.77 8.27 -15.39
C MET A 4 -2.58 8.45 -14.45
N LYS A 5 -2.54 7.71 -13.33
CA LYS A 5 -1.34 7.64 -12.49
C LYS A 5 -0.22 7.03 -13.35
N ILE A 6 0.90 7.74 -13.55
CA ILE A 6 2.00 7.22 -14.38
C ILE A 6 2.55 5.95 -13.73
N ASP A 7 2.65 4.89 -14.53
CA ASP A 7 3.17 3.59 -14.11
C ASP A 7 4.70 3.66 -13.97
N LYS A 8 5.25 3.09 -12.89
CA LYS A 8 6.69 2.92 -12.65
C LYS A 8 7.38 2.11 -13.76
N ASN A 9 6.65 1.34 -14.57
CA ASN A 9 7.19 0.52 -15.66
C ASN A 9 7.30 1.25 -17.01
N SER A 10 6.78 2.46 -17.17
CA SER A 10 6.74 3.14 -18.49
C SER A 10 8.04 3.85 -18.90
N VAL A 11 9.13 3.77 -18.13
CA VAL A 11 10.38 4.52 -18.38
C VAL A 11 11.57 3.62 -18.80
N ARG A 12 11.40 2.30 -18.92
CA ARG A 12 12.51 1.41 -19.32
C ARG A 12 12.50 1.09 -20.81
N ALA A 13 12.95 2.04 -21.62
CA ALA A 13 13.54 1.76 -22.91
C ALA A 13 14.93 2.40 -22.95
N ILE A 14 15.90 1.66 -23.51
CA ILE A 14 17.30 2.02 -23.75
C ILE A 14 18.24 1.73 -22.55
N TYR A 15 18.81 0.51 -22.50
CA TYR A 15 20.21 0.22 -22.84
C TYR A 15 20.45 -1.31 -22.87
N PRO A 16 21.21 -1.85 -23.84
CA PRO A 16 21.36 -3.29 -24.08
C PRO A 16 22.56 -3.91 -23.33
N LEU A 17 22.42 -5.21 -23.05
CA LEU A 17 23.43 -6.28 -23.11
C LEU A 17 24.87 -5.97 -22.62
N LEU A 18 25.26 -6.54 -21.47
CA LEU A 18 26.61 -7.08 -21.25
C LEU A 18 26.58 -8.11 -20.10
N ILE A 19 26.75 -9.38 -20.48
CA ILE A 19 27.00 -10.53 -19.59
C ILE A 19 28.52 -10.64 -19.42
N LEU A 20 29.01 -10.86 -18.19
CA LEU A 20 29.98 -11.91 -17.78
C LEU A 20 30.89 -11.51 -16.60
N LEU A 21 30.98 -12.46 -15.66
CA LEU A 21 32.12 -12.81 -14.79
C LEU A 21 32.64 -11.79 -13.76
N SER A 22 32.45 -12.10 -12.47
CA SER A 22 33.56 -12.52 -11.60
C SER A 22 33.07 -12.79 -10.16
N PHE A 23 33.14 -14.06 -9.74
CA PHE A 23 33.32 -14.39 -8.34
C PHE A 23 34.82 -14.24 -8.04
N ILE A 24 35.21 -13.22 -7.28
CA ILE A 24 36.50 -13.19 -6.58
C ILE A 24 36.25 -12.62 -5.19
N VAL A 25 36.34 -13.50 -4.18
CA VAL A 25 36.59 -13.09 -2.80
C VAL A 25 38.08 -12.80 -2.71
N VAL A 26 38.46 -11.52 -2.64
CA VAL A 26 39.83 -11.12 -2.31
C VAL A 26 39.93 -11.05 -0.79
N ILE A 27 40.68 -11.98 -0.19
CA ILE A 27 41.17 -11.85 1.18
C ILE A 27 42.42 -10.97 1.09
N VAL A 28 42.32 -9.71 1.51
CA VAL A 28 43.48 -8.87 1.80
C VAL A 28 43.88 -9.13 3.24
N ILE A 29 45.09 -9.63 3.44
CA ILE A 29 45.75 -9.74 4.73
C ILE A 29 46.71 -8.56 4.81
N ASP A 30 46.40 -7.54 5.62
CA ASP A 30 47.38 -6.56 6.06
C ASP A 30 47.13 -6.24 7.53
N GLY A 31 48.22 -6.28 8.31
CA GLY A 31 48.21 -6.10 9.75
C GLY A 31 47.85 -4.67 10.18
N ASN A 32 47.22 -4.59 11.35
CA ASN A 32 46.84 -3.39 12.10
C ASN A 32 45.54 -2.68 11.67
N GLY A 33 44.43 -3.24 12.12
CA GLY A 33 43.14 -2.55 12.21
C GLY A 33 42.05 -3.51 12.64
N PHE A 34 41.47 -3.33 13.83
CA PHE A 34 40.25 -4.02 14.24
C PHE A 34 39.10 -3.62 13.30
N PHE A 35 38.88 -4.37 12.24
CA PHE A 35 37.60 -4.37 11.54
C PHE A 35 36.67 -5.32 12.30
N PRO A 36 35.52 -4.86 12.84
CA PRO A 36 34.54 -5.78 13.38
C PRO A 36 34.08 -6.68 12.23
N VAL A 37 34.46 -7.96 12.30
CA VAL A 37 33.89 -9.00 11.44
C VAL A 37 32.37 -8.91 11.57
N PRO A 38 31.60 -8.80 10.47
CA PRO A 38 30.16 -8.85 10.54
C PRO A 38 29.74 -10.13 11.27
N LYS A 39 29.11 -9.94 12.43
CA LYS A 39 28.56 -11.01 13.25
C LYS A 39 27.65 -11.87 12.37
N ALA A 40 27.94 -13.16 12.22
CA ALA A 40 27.09 -14.06 11.45
C ALA A 40 25.67 -14.08 12.06
N TYR A 41 24.70 -13.58 11.30
CA TYR A 41 23.27 -13.64 11.63
C TYR A 41 22.71 -14.93 11.03
N GLY A 42 21.99 -15.74 11.82
CA GLY A 42 21.27 -16.89 11.28
C GLY A 42 20.15 -16.46 10.32
N SER A 43 19.58 -17.39 9.55
CA SER A 43 18.44 -17.11 8.66
C SER A 43 17.32 -18.12 8.90
N VAL A 44 16.07 -17.68 8.80
CA VAL A 44 14.86 -18.51 8.87
C VAL A 44 14.24 -18.61 7.48
N VAL A 45 13.81 -19.81 7.08
CA VAL A 45 13.05 -20.00 5.84
C VAL A 45 11.56 -19.83 6.14
N TYR A 46 10.87 -18.98 5.37
CA TYR A 46 9.46 -18.67 5.55
C TYR A 46 8.69 -18.91 4.26
N VAL A 47 7.56 -19.63 4.35
CA VAL A 47 6.63 -19.79 3.22
C VAL A 47 5.56 -18.72 3.32
N VAL A 48 5.50 -17.85 2.31
CA VAL A 48 4.53 -16.76 2.20
C VAL A 48 3.11 -17.31 2.26
N GLN A 49 2.30 -16.80 3.17
CA GLN A 49 0.91 -17.18 3.33
C GLN A 49 -0.01 -16.24 2.53
N PRO A 50 -1.23 -16.68 2.17
CA PRO A 50 -2.24 -15.77 1.62
C PRO A 50 -2.44 -14.54 2.52
N GLY A 51 -2.23 -13.34 1.96
CA GLY A 51 -2.35 -12.07 2.68
C GLY A 51 -1.04 -11.52 3.24
N ASP A 52 0.07 -12.24 3.11
CA ASP A 52 1.38 -11.72 3.48
C ASP A 52 1.89 -10.63 2.50
N SER A 53 2.68 -9.71 3.04
CA SER A 53 3.49 -8.75 2.31
C SER A 53 4.91 -8.77 2.87
N LEU A 54 5.90 -8.26 2.14
CA LEU A 54 7.25 -8.10 2.67
C LEU A 54 7.26 -7.29 3.97
N TYR A 55 6.33 -6.35 4.11
CA TYR A 55 6.13 -5.56 5.31
C TYR A 55 5.65 -6.40 6.50
N THR A 56 4.57 -7.16 6.35
CA THR A 56 4.02 -8.01 7.43
C THR A 56 4.99 -9.12 7.82
N ILE A 57 5.72 -9.68 6.86
CA ILE A 57 6.76 -10.68 7.11
C ILE A 57 7.94 -10.05 7.87
N GLY A 58 8.45 -8.90 7.41
CA GLY A 58 9.54 -8.22 8.10
C GLY A 58 9.20 -7.93 9.58
N LEU A 59 8.00 -7.42 9.84
CA LEU A 59 7.49 -7.20 11.20
C LEU A 59 7.45 -8.48 12.03
N LYS A 60 6.93 -9.58 11.46
CA LYS A 60 6.82 -10.89 12.13
C LYS A 60 8.17 -11.40 12.65
N PHE A 61 9.26 -11.07 11.95
CA PHE A 61 10.61 -11.54 12.27
C PHE A 61 11.53 -10.44 12.81
N GLY A 62 11.01 -9.23 13.08
CA GLY A 62 11.81 -8.13 13.62
C GLY A 62 12.91 -7.64 12.67
N VAL A 63 12.67 -7.69 11.35
CA VAL A 63 13.57 -7.19 10.31
C VAL A 63 12.87 -6.24 9.36
N SER A 64 13.61 -5.31 8.75
CA SER A 64 13.00 -4.39 7.80
C SER A 64 12.55 -5.14 6.54
N TRP A 65 11.45 -4.72 5.94
CA TRP A 65 10.94 -5.33 4.70
C TRP A 65 11.92 -5.14 3.54
N GLN A 66 12.70 -4.06 3.53
CA GLN A 66 13.75 -3.81 2.56
C GLN A 66 14.89 -4.83 2.72
N THR A 67 15.20 -5.23 3.95
CA THR A 67 16.17 -6.29 4.22
C THR A 67 15.63 -7.65 3.76
N VAL A 68 14.35 -7.95 3.99
CA VAL A 68 13.73 -9.18 3.47
C VAL A 68 13.75 -9.17 1.94
N ALA A 69 13.41 -8.04 1.32
CA ALA A 69 13.41 -7.89 -0.13
C ALA A 69 14.82 -8.06 -0.73
N SER A 70 15.82 -7.39 -0.16
CA SER A 70 17.20 -7.45 -0.66
C SER A 70 17.80 -8.84 -0.56
N VAL A 71 17.56 -9.55 0.54
CA VAL A 71 18.07 -10.91 0.76
C VAL A 71 17.44 -11.93 -0.19
N ASN A 72 16.19 -11.68 -0.61
CA ASN A 72 15.47 -12.55 -1.54
C ASN A 72 15.52 -12.07 -3.00
N ASN A 73 16.34 -11.05 -3.31
CA ASN A 73 16.42 -10.44 -4.64
C ASN A 73 15.06 -9.93 -5.17
N ILE A 74 14.15 -9.57 -4.27
CA ILE A 74 12.85 -9.03 -4.61
C ILE A 74 13.00 -7.54 -4.89
N ASN A 75 12.85 -7.18 -6.17
CA ASN A 75 12.93 -5.81 -6.63
C ASN A 75 11.53 -5.19 -6.70
N SER A 76 11.48 -3.85 -6.82
CA SER A 76 10.24 -3.14 -7.15
C SER A 76 9.54 -3.83 -8.33
N PRO A 77 8.24 -4.15 -8.26
CA PRO A 77 7.22 -3.61 -7.34
C PRO A 77 7.12 -4.25 -5.94
N TYR A 78 8.07 -5.09 -5.53
CA TYR A 78 8.12 -5.72 -4.21
C TYR A 78 6.92 -6.65 -3.94
N ILE A 79 6.50 -7.37 -4.98
CA ILE A 79 5.42 -8.35 -4.91
C ILE A 79 5.97 -9.68 -4.42
N ILE A 80 5.20 -10.33 -3.55
CA ILE A 80 5.39 -11.72 -3.16
C ILE A 80 4.08 -12.49 -3.37
N TYR A 81 4.18 -13.78 -3.61
CA TYR A 81 3.03 -14.66 -3.87
C TYR A 81 2.87 -15.71 -2.77
N PRO A 82 1.63 -16.14 -2.46
CA PRO A 82 1.43 -17.27 -1.57
C PRO A 82 2.20 -18.52 -2.05
N ASN A 83 2.78 -19.25 -1.10
CA ASN A 83 3.68 -20.39 -1.28
C ASN A 83 5.09 -20.04 -1.78
N GLU A 84 5.42 -18.76 -1.98
CA GLU A 84 6.79 -18.34 -2.21
C GLU A 84 7.65 -18.57 -0.96
N VAL A 85 8.92 -18.94 -1.16
CA VAL A 85 9.85 -19.24 -0.07
C VAL A 85 10.82 -18.08 0.08
N LEU A 86 10.79 -17.43 1.25
CA LEU A 86 11.66 -16.31 1.59
C LEU A 86 12.69 -16.71 2.65
N ILE A 87 13.91 -16.22 2.48
CA ILE A 87 14.98 -16.22 3.46
C ILE A 87 14.84 -14.96 4.30
N ILE A 88 14.57 -15.13 5.59
CA ILE A 88 14.42 -14.04 6.54
C ILE A 88 15.67 -13.99 7.44
N PRO A 89 16.45 -12.90 7.42
CA PRO A 89 17.57 -12.75 8.34
C PRO A 89 17.08 -12.75 9.79
N ALA A 90 17.74 -13.47 10.69
CA ALA A 90 17.42 -13.47 12.10
C ALA A 90 18.24 -12.41 12.84
N THR A 91 17.56 -11.43 13.43
CA THR A 91 18.14 -10.62 14.51
C THR A 91 17.95 -11.39 15.83
N ARG A 92 18.95 -11.37 16.72
CA ARG A 92 18.87 -12.13 17.99
C ARG A 92 17.63 -11.72 18.78
N GLY A 93 16.77 -12.68 19.10
CA GLY A 93 15.76 -12.55 20.17
C GLY A 93 14.31 -12.82 19.80
N VAL A 94 13.97 -13.02 18.52
CA VAL A 94 12.57 -13.29 18.12
C VAL A 94 12.46 -14.72 17.61
N SER A 95 12.02 -15.63 18.49
CA SER A 95 11.47 -16.91 18.03
C SER A 95 10.10 -16.62 17.41
N PRO A 96 9.77 -17.14 16.21
CA PRO A 96 8.45 -16.93 15.62
C PRO A 96 7.36 -17.41 16.60
N PRO A 97 6.25 -16.67 16.76
CA PRO A 97 5.13 -17.13 17.57
C PRO A 97 4.64 -18.48 17.03
N PRO A 98 4.31 -19.46 17.90
CA PRO A 98 3.74 -20.71 17.46
C PRO A 98 2.44 -20.44 16.69
N LEU A 99 2.28 -21.11 15.54
CA LEU A 99 1.06 -21.09 14.73
C LEU A 99 -0.11 -21.56 15.60
N ARG A 100 -0.95 -20.64 16.07
CA ARG A 100 -2.16 -20.99 16.81
C ARG A 100 -3.34 -21.01 15.84
N PRO A 101 -4.14 -22.09 15.81
CA PRO A 101 -5.40 -22.12 15.06
C PRO A 101 -6.36 -21.08 15.66
N THR A 102 -6.75 -20.07 14.88
CA THR A 102 -7.79 -19.11 15.27
C THR A 102 -9.16 -19.66 14.88
N THR A 103 -9.98 -19.96 15.88
CA THR A 103 -11.41 -20.26 15.74
C THR A 103 -12.18 -18.98 15.36
N PRO A 104 -13.16 -19.03 14.45
CA PRO A 104 -13.96 -17.86 14.08
C PRO A 104 -15.02 -17.59 15.17
N SER A 105 -15.02 -16.37 15.73
CA SER A 105 -16.07 -15.91 16.66
C SER A 105 -16.82 -14.73 16.05
N SER A 106 -18.01 -15.02 15.52
CA SER A 106 -18.97 -14.05 15.02
C SER A 106 -19.46 -13.11 16.12
N SER A 107 -19.28 -11.81 15.94
CA SER A 107 -20.08 -10.75 16.59
C SER A 107 -20.55 -9.74 15.54
N PRO A 108 -21.70 -9.09 15.75
CA PRO A 108 -22.38 -8.35 14.69
C PRO A 108 -21.66 -7.04 14.35
N THR A 109 -21.67 -6.70 13.06
CA THR A 109 -21.14 -5.49 12.44
C THR A 109 -21.62 -4.22 13.13
N GLN A 110 -20.70 -3.41 13.64
CA GLN A 110 -21.01 -2.04 14.05
C GLN A 110 -20.65 -1.08 12.89
N PRO A 111 -21.62 -0.39 12.27
CA PRO A 111 -21.34 0.59 11.23
C PRO A 111 -20.39 1.68 11.76
N GLY A 112 -19.29 1.93 11.05
CA GLY A 112 -18.29 2.95 11.42
C GLY A 112 -17.11 2.46 12.26
N LYS A 113 -17.05 1.17 12.62
CA LYS A 113 -15.86 0.61 13.28
C LYS A 113 -14.81 0.21 12.24
N VAL A 114 -13.69 0.94 12.20
CA VAL A 114 -12.47 0.57 11.43
C VAL A 114 -11.30 0.16 12.31
N ALA A 115 -11.40 0.37 13.62
CA ALA A 115 -10.33 0.09 14.57
C ALA A 115 -10.01 -1.41 14.59
N THR A 116 -8.75 -1.72 14.33
CA THR A 116 -8.18 -3.07 14.26
C THR A 116 -7.61 -3.52 15.60
N GLY A 117 -7.49 -2.60 16.57
CA GLY A 117 -6.78 -2.82 17.83
C GLY A 117 -5.27 -2.67 17.70
N ASN A 118 -4.77 -2.32 16.51
CA ASN A 118 -3.37 -2.03 16.26
C ASN A 118 -3.20 -0.52 16.04
N THR A 119 -2.49 0.15 16.96
CA THR A 119 -2.27 1.60 16.93
C THR A 119 -1.63 2.10 15.64
N MET A 120 -0.82 1.27 14.96
CA MET A 120 -0.23 1.63 13.67
C MET A 120 -1.29 1.71 12.57
N TYR A 121 -2.23 0.78 12.51
CA TYR A 121 -3.29 0.81 11.49
C TYR A 121 -4.42 1.76 11.85
N ASP A 122 -4.56 2.10 13.13
CA ASP A 122 -5.66 2.91 13.64
C ASP A 122 -5.30 4.41 13.75
N GLN A 123 -4.03 4.78 13.52
CA GLN A 123 -3.50 6.15 13.71
C GLN A 123 -4.22 7.24 12.88
N PHE A 124 -4.91 6.88 11.79
CA PHE A 124 -5.64 7.82 10.94
C PHE A 124 -7.15 7.56 10.88
N ASP A 125 -7.69 6.71 11.76
CA ASP A 125 -9.10 6.31 11.72
C ASP A 125 -10.05 7.49 11.82
N LEU A 126 -9.74 8.47 12.68
CA LEU A 126 -10.56 9.68 12.82
C LEU A 126 -10.60 10.51 11.52
N TYR A 127 -9.49 10.59 10.78
CA TYR A 127 -9.45 11.30 9.50
C TYR A 127 -10.24 10.54 8.43
N ILE A 128 -10.11 9.21 8.40
CA ILE A 128 -10.87 8.33 7.50
C ILE A 128 -12.37 8.49 7.75
N LEU A 129 -12.81 8.35 9.00
CA LEU A 129 -14.22 8.44 9.38
C LEU A 129 -14.81 9.82 9.06
N GLY A 130 -14.07 10.90 9.38
CA GLY A 130 -14.49 12.27 9.07
C GLY A 130 -14.69 12.50 7.57
N SER A 131 -13.74 12.07 6.74
CA SER A 131 -13.85 12.22 5.29
C SER A 131 -14.93 11.33 4.66
N VAL A 132 -15.07 10.08 5.14
CA VAL A 132 -16.13 9.16 4.70
C VAL A 132 -17.51 9.74 4.98
N GLN A 133 -17.72 10.32 6.17
CA GLN A 133 -18.96 11.01 6.51
C GLN A 133 -19.21 12.21 5.59
N LYS A 134 -18.20 13.06 5.37
CA LYS A 134 -18.28 14.25 4.51
C LYS A 134 -18.70 13.91 3.07
N TYR A 135 -18.16 12.83 2.51
CA TYR A 135 -18.43 12.40 1.12
C TYR A 135 -19.51 11.31 1.01
N ARG A 136 -20.18 10.96 2.12
CA ARG A 136 -21.26 9.96 2.18
C ARG A 136 -20.86 8.58 1.68
N PHE A 137 -19.62 8.18 1.95
CA PHE A 137 -19.20 6.80 1.78
C PHE A 137 -19.75 5.94 2.92
N THR A 138 -20.13 4.70 2.62
CA THR A 138 -20.68 3.77 3.63
C THR A 138 -19.65 2.77 4.14
N ASP A 139 -18.51 2.66 3.45
CA ASP A 139 -17.48 1.67 3.76
C ASP A 139 -16.12 2.32 4.02
N PRO A 140 -15.85 2.72 5.28
CA PRO A 140 -14.57 3.33 5.64
C PRO A 140 -13.40 2.33 5.59
N MET A 141 -13.65 1.02 5.59
CA MET A 141 -12.60 0.01 5.53
C MET A 141 -11.94 -0.06 4.15
N ILE A 142 -12.67 0.29 3.07
CA ILE A 142 -12.06 0.50 1.75
C ILE A 142 -11.01 1.61 1.79
N ILE A 143 -11.30 2.73 2.46
CA ILE A 143 -10.36 3.85 2.56
C ILE A 143 -9.12 3.45 3.36
N LYS A 144 -9.29 2.77 4.51
CA LYS A 144 -8.17 2.23 5.30
C LYS A 144 -7.28 1.31 4.44
N SER A 145 -7.92 0.45 3.63
CA SER A 145 -7.24 -0.49 2.74
C SER A 145 -6.49 0.20 1.60
N MET A 146 -7.04 1.28 1.05
CA MET A 146 -6.36 2.11 0.06
C MET A 146 -5.16 2.85 0.68
N VAL A 147 -5.29 3.38 1.89
CA VAL A 147 -4.16 4.01 2.61
C VAL A 147 -3.01 3.01 2.81
N MET A 148 -3.34 1.77 3.19
CA MET A 148 -2.35 0.69 3.30
C MET A 148 -1.68 0.41 1.94
N GLN A 149 -2.47 0.27 0.89
CA GLN A 149 -1.95 -0.04 -0.45
C GLN A 149 -1.06 1.09 -1.03
N GLU A 150 -1.42 2.34 -0.76
CA GLU A 150 -0.76 3.49 -1.37
C GLU A 150 0.50 3.93 -0.62
N SER A 151 0.51 3.80 0.71
CA SER A 151 1.58 4.37 1.53
C SER A 151 2.03 3.51 2.71
N ALA A 152 1.37 2.38 2.98
CA ALA A 152 1.57 1.62 4.21
C ALA A 152 1.48 2.49 5.48
N PHE A 153 0.55 3.45 5.49
CA PHE A 153 0.38 4.45 6.56
C PHE A 153 1.60 5.36 6.80
N GLN A 154 2.49 5.51 5.82
CA GLN A 154 3.65 6.40 5.90
C GLN A 154 3.47 7.58 4.93
N PRO A 155 3.15 8.79 5.42
CA PRO A 155 2.95 9.93 4.54
C PRO A 155 4.27 10.30 3.85
N GLY A 156 4.35 10.10 2.54
CA GLY A 156 5.58 10.29 1.77
C GLY A 156 5.33 10.51 0.28
N TRP A 157 6.40 10.41 -0.52
CA TRP A 157 6.35 10.53 -1.98
C TRP A 157 6.68 9.21 -2.67
N THR A 158 6.15 9.05 -3.88
CA THR A 158 6.72 8.17 -4.90
C THR A 158 7.75 8.92 -5.76
N ALA A 159 8.46 8.23 -6.67
CA ALA A 159 9.52 8.83 -7.49
C ALA A 159 9.07 10.13 -8.19
N TYR A 160 10.02 11.03 -8.51
CA TYR A 160 9.81 12.36 -9.11
C TYR A 160 8.80 12.41 -10.28
N GLU A 161 8.63 11.30 -10.98
CA GLU A 161 7.83 11.12 -12.19
C GLU A 161 6.31 11.02 -11.95
N SER A 162 5.86 10.49 -10.81
CA SER A 162 4.42 10.21 -10.56
C SER A 162 3.66 11.37 -9.89
N ARG A 163 4.37 12.34 -9.30
CA ARG A 163 3.80 13.53 -8.62
C ARG A 163 2.59 13.20 -7.74
N SER A 164 2.71 12.10 -6.99
CA SER A 164 1.67 11.56 -6.11
C SER A 164 2.13 11.61 -4.66
N PHE A 165 1.25 12.06 -3.76
CA PHE A 165 1.64 12.53 -2.44
C PHE A 165 0.85 11.90 -1.30
N GLY A 166 1.50 11.76 -0.15
CA GLY A 166 0.90 11.47 1.15
C GLY A 166 0.28 10.07 1.25
N LEU A 167 -0.65 9.91 2.18
CA LEU A 167 -1.20 8.62 2.59
C LEU A 167 -1.98 7.88 1.50
N MET A 168 -2.69 8.61 0.65
CA MET A 168 -3.47 8.05 -0.46
C MET A 168 -2.77 8.24 -1.82
N GLN A 169 -1.53 8.73 -1.84
CA GLN A 169 -0.74 8.96 -3.07
C GLN A 169 -1.57 9.64 -4.17
N VAL A 170 -2.16 10.78 -3.82
CA VAL A 170 -3.03 11.54 -4.72
C VAL A 170 -2.19 12.40 -5.65
N THR A 171 -2.56 12.46 -6.93
CA THR A 171 -1.97 13.37 -7.92
C THR A 171 -2.75 14.70 -7.95
N PRO A 172 -2.19 15.83 -7.48
CA PRO A 172 -2.92 17.10 -7.32
C PRO A 172 -3.52 17.62 -8.64
N ALA A 173 -2.78 17.45 -9.74
CA ALA A 173 -3.20 17.87 -11.08
C ALA A 173 -4.51 17.21 -11.55
N CYS A 174 -4.94 16.12 -10.91
CA CYS A 174 -6.18 15.42 -11.24
C CYS A 174 -7.40 15.97 -10.49
N ILE A 175 -7.19 16.76 -9.43
CA ILE A 175 -8.28 17.16 -8.52
C ILE A 175 -8.27 18.63 -8.11
N GLU A 176 -7.20 19.36 -8.41
CA GLU A 176 -7.06 20.79 -8.15
C GLU A 176 -6.76 21.54 -9.46
N PRO A 177 -7.08 22.85 -9.53
CA PRO A 177 -6.63 23.71 -10.62
C PRO A 177 -5.13 23.58 -10.85
N ALA A 178 -4.64 23.98 -12.03
CA ALA A 178 -3.23 23.88 -12.42
C ALA A 178 -2.31 24.87 -11.67
N THR A 179 -2.32 24.82 -10.35
CA THR A 179 -1.41 25.54 -9.45
C THR A 179 -0.32 24.60 -8.95
N ARG A 180 0.78 25.16 -8.44
CA ARG A 180 1.82 24.36 -7.79
C ARG A 180 1.26 23.73 -6.52
N PRO A 181 1.40 22.41 -6.30
CA PRO A 181 0.91 21.77 -5.10
C PRO A 181 1.66 22.28 -3.87
N ASN A 182 0.95 22.45 -2.76
CA ASN A 182 1.56 22.75 -1.45
C ASN A 182 2.17 21.49 -0.86
N ILE A 183 3.50 21.45 -0.74
CA ILE A 183 4.27 20.26 -0.35
C ILE A 183 5.11 20.49 0.91
N ILE A 184 4.64 21.40 1.77
CA ILE A 184 5.31 21.73 3.03
C ILE A 184 5.31 20.52 3.97
N GLN A 185 6.46 20.16 4.52
CA GLN A 185 6.59 19.05 5.47
C GLN A 185 6.62 19.49 6.92
N ASP A 186 6.86 20.78 7.19
CA ASP A 186 6.86 21.32 8.55
C ASP A 186 5.42 21.45 9.07
N PRO A 187 5.04 20.68 10.11
CA PRO A 187 3.70 20.75 10.68
C PRO A 187 3.39 22.07 11.39
N ASN A 188 4.41 22.88 11.71
CA ASN A 188 4.23 24.19 12.35
C ASN A 188 4.05 25.33 11.33
N SER A 189 4.20 25.04 10.04
CA SER A 189 4.01 26.05 9.01
C SER A 189 2.55 26.52 8.96
N PRO A 190 2.29 27.83 8.76
CA PRO A 190 0.93 28.34 8.53
C PRO A 190 0.21 27.68 7.34
N ALA A 191 0.97 27.11 6.40
CA ALA A 191 0.45 26.42 5.23
C ALA A 191 0.34 24.89 5.43
N TRP A 192 0.59 24.35 6.63
CA TRP A 192 0.45 22.92 6.92
C TRP A 192 -0.97 22.39 6.68
N GLY A 193 -1.99 23.19 6.97
CA GLY A 193 -3.40 22.78 6.84
C GLY A 193 -3.83 22.38 5.43
N THR A 194 -3.09 22.82 4.39
CA THR A 194 -3.35 22.47 2.98
C THR A 194 -2.19 21.71 2.34
N SER A 195 -1.22 21.26 3.14
CA SER A 195 -0.10 20.49 2.62
C SER A 195 -0.56 19.10 2.18
N TRP A 196 -0.06 18.65 1.04
CA TRP A 196 -0.23 17.28 0.56
C TRP A 196 0.42 16.22 1.45
N PHE A 197 1.30 16.62 2.38
CA PHE A 197 1.87 15.76 3.41
C PHE A 197 1.08 15.74 4.72
N ASN A 198 0.12 16.65 4.90
CA ASN A 198 -0.77 16.63 6.05
C ASN A 198 -1.71 15.41 5.91
N PRO A 199 -1.68 14.44 6.85
CA PRO A 199 -2.50 13.23 6.78
C PRO A 199 -4.00 13.48 6.59
N GLN A 200 -4.57 14.41 7.35
CA GLN A 200 -5.98 14.73 7.31
C GLN A 200 -6.37 15.34 5.95
N TYR A 201 -5.57 16.31 5.48
CA TYR A 201 -5.79 16.92 4.18
C TYR A 201 -5.66 15.89 3.05
N ASN A 202 -4.62 15.06 3.08
CA ASN A 202 -4.38 14.06 2.05
C ASN A 202 -5.49 13.01 1.96
N ILE A 203 -5.94 12.49 3.11
CA ILE A 203 -7.08 11.55 3.16
C ILE A 203 -8.35 12.23 2.62
N ASP A 204 -8.65 13.46 3.04
CA ASP A 204 -9.83 14.19 2.54
C ASP A 204 -9.80 14.37 1.01
N ARG A 205 -8.64 14.76 0.47
CA ARG A 205 -8.44 14.90 -0.98
C ARG A 205 -8.53 13.56 -1.72
N GLY A 206 -8.02 12.48 -1.13
CA GLY A 206 -8.11 11.13 -1.70
C GLY A 206 -9.54 10.60 -1.70
N VAL A 207 -10.29 10.74 -0.61
CA VAL A 207 -11.71 10.35 -0.54
C VAL A 207 -12.55 11.19 -1.51
N LYS A 208 -12.26 12.49 -1.66
CA LYS A 208 -12.89 13.34 -2.69
C LYS A 208 -12.66 12.79 -4.10
N ALA A 209 -11.43 12.38 -4.41
CA ALA A 209 -11.09 11.82 -5.72
C ALA A 209 -11.84 10.50 -5.99
N LEU A 210 -11.91 9.61 -4.99
CA LEU A 210 -12.69 8.37 -5.07
C LEU A 210 -14.19 8.66 -5.25
N SER A 211 -14.74 9.69 -4.59
CA SER A 211 -16.13 10.11 -4.77
C SER A 211 -16.42 10.60 -6.19
N GLY A 212 -15.45 11.32 -6.79
CA GLY A 212 -15.48 11.71 -8.19
C GLY A 212 -15.47 10.50 -9.12
N ALA A 213 -14.58 9.53 -8.88
CA ALA A 213 -14.53 8.29 -9.64
C ALA A 213 -15.84 7.51 -9.53
N LEU A 214 -16.40 7.36 -8.33
CA LEU A 214 -17.68 6.70 -8.09
C LEU A 214 -18.82 7.36 -8.86
N SER A 215 -18.89 8.69 -8.83
CA SER A 215 -19.88 9.46 -9.60
C SER A 215 -19.72 9.23 -11.10
N SER A 216 -18.48 9.21 -11.60
CA SER A 216 -18.19 8.91 -13.00
C SER A 216 -18.65 7.51 -13.40
N MET A 217 -18.38 6.50 -12.56
CA MET A 217 -18.81 5.11 -12.83
C MET A 217 -20.33 4.98 -12.88
N LYS A 218 -21.05 5.64 -11.96
CA LYS A 218 -22.53 5.67 -11.95
C LYS A 218 -23.14 6.38 -13.16
N ASN A 219 -22.45 7.37 -13.71
CA ASN A 219 -22.90 8.09 -14.89
C ASN A 219 -22.63 7.29 -16.18
N LYS A 220 -21.55 6.51 -16.22
CA LYS A 220 -21.13 5.74 -17.41
C LYS A 220 -21.84 4.40 -17.54
N PHE A 221 -22.07 3.73 -16.43
CA PHE A 221 -22.61 2.37 -16.40
C PHE A 221 -23.90 2.38 -15.59
N SER A 222 -24.97 1.83 -16.16
CA SER A 222 -26.24 1.64 -15.48
C SER A 222 -26.39 0.18 -15.03
N GLY A 223 -27.25 -0.07 -14.04
CA GLY A 223 -27.58 -1.43 -13.60
C GLY A 223 -26.55 -2.15 -12.73
N CYS A 224 -25.44 -1.51 -12.33
CA CYS A 224 -24.48 -2.15 -11.43
C CYS A 224 -24.94 -2.12 -9.96
N THR A 225 -24.47 -3.09 -9.18
CA THR A 225 -24.63 -3.10 -7.72
C THR A 225 -23.76 -2.03 -7.04
N ALA A 226 -24.06 -1.69 -5.79
CA ALA A 226 -23.24 -0.77 -5.00
C ALA A 226 -21.78 -1.22 -4.89
N ASN A 227 -21.55 -2.52 -4.68
CA ASN A 227 -20.20 -3.10 -4.60
C ASN A 227 -19.46 -3.01 -5.95
N GLN A 228 -20.14 -3.28 -7.07
CA GLN A 228 -19.54 -3.11 -8.39
C GLN A 228 -19.15 -1.66 -8.65
N TYR A 229 -20.02 -0.69 -8.32
CA TYR A 229 -19.66 0.73 -8.45
C TYR A 229 -18.45 1.10 -7.58
N MET A 230 -18.37 0.57 -6.36
CA MET A 230 -17.22 0.81 -5.48
C MET A 230 -15.93 0.23 -6.08
N MET A 231 -15.95 -1.01 -6.55
CA MET A 231 -14.75 -1.64 -7.12
C MET A 231 -14.31 -0.96 -8.42
N MET A 232 -15.25 -0.57 -9.28
CA MET A 232 -14.96 0.24 -10.46
C MET A 232 -14.33 1.58 -10.07
N ALA A 233 -14.82 2.25 -9.02
CA ALA A 233 -14.25 3.49 -8.53
C ALA A 233 -12.83 3.29 -7.96
N VAL A 234 -12.58 2.21 -7.21
CA VAL A 234 -11.26 1.84 -6.69
C VAL A 234 -10.28 1.55 -7.84
N GLY A 235 -10.71 0.83 -8.88
CA GLY A 235 -9.89 0.60 -10.08
C GLY A 235 -9.57 1.90 -10.83
N ALA A 236 -10.59 2.73 -11.07
CA ALA A 236 -10.44 4.02 -11.74
C ALA A 236 -9.58 5.01 -10.95
N TYR A 237 -9.59 4.94 -9.61
CA TYR A 237 -8.72 5.76 -8.75
C TYR A 237 -7.24 5.58 -9.10
N ASN A 238 -6.80 4.33 -9.32
CA ASN A 238 -5.41 4.03 -9.66
C ASN A 238 -5.12 4.11 -11.15
N SER A 239 -6.02 3.57 -11.98
CA SER A 239 -5.78 3.31 -13.41
C SER A 239 -6.50 4.27 -14.34
N GLY A 240 -7.23 5.25 -13.79
CA GLY A 240 -8.04 6.19 -14.54
C GLY A 240 -9.35 5.57 -15.05
N ASP A 241 -10.31 6.43 -15.31
CA ASP A 241 -11.65 6.10 -15.78
C ASP A 241 -11.72 5.19 -17.02
N GLY A 242 -10.76 5.31 -17.94
CA GLY A 242 -10.72 4.52 -19.17
C GLY A 242 -10.32 3.05 -18.96
N SER A 243 -9.91 2.69 -17.73
CA SER A 243 -9.57 1.32 -17.37
C SER A 243 -10.78 0.45 -17.02
N ILE A 244 -11.98 1.05 -16.90
CA ILE A 244 -13.22 0.38 -16.52
C ILE A 244 -14.11 0.22 -17.75
N PHE A 245 -14.61 -1.00 -17.98
CA PHE A 245 -15.37 -1.36 -19.18
C PHE A 245 -16.85 -1.66 -18.91
N GLY A 246 -17.23 -1.91 -17.66
CA GLY A 246 -18.61 -2.22 -17.27
C GLY A 246 -18.72 -2.77 -15.86
N CYS A 247 -19.93 -3.15 -15.44
CA CYS A 247 -20.18 -3.68 -14.11
C CYS A 247 -19.29 -4.90 -13.80
N GLY A 248 -18.25 -4.72 -12.98
CA GLY A 248 -17.31 -5.81 -12.67
C GLY A 248 -16.26 -6.09 -13.75
N SER A 249 -16.07 -5.19 -14.72
CA SER A 249 -15.16 -5.37 -15.85
C SER A 249 -14.18 -4.19 -15.98
N TRP A 250 -12.89 -4.52 -16.09
CA TRP A 250 -11.78 -3.56 -16.10
C TRP A 250 -10.51 -4.21 -16.67
N ASN A 251 -9.48 -3.41 -16.96
CA ASN A 251 -8.19 -3.94 -17.39
C ASN A 251 -7.36 -4.56 -16.24
N ASP A 252 -6.29 -5.26 -16.59
CA ASP A 252 -5.45 -5.98 -15.63
C ASP A 252 -4.83 -5.09 -14.55
N ARG A 253 -4.48 -3.85 -14.90
CA ARG A 253 -3.90 -2.90 -13.96
C ARG A 253 -4.90 -2.50 -12.87
N ALA A 254 -6.12 -2.14 -13.26
CA ALA A 254 -7.21 -1.84 -12.33
C ALA A 254 -7.56 -3.07 -11.48
N GLY A 255 -7.63 -4.26 -12.10
CA GLY A 255 -7.91 -5.51 -11.41
C GLY A 255 -6.87 -5.86 -10.36
N THR A 256 -5.59 -5.69 -10.69
CA THR A 256 -4.47 -5.92 -9.75
C THR A 256 -4.56 -4.99 -8.54
N TYR A 257 -4.85 -3.71 -8.76
CA TYR A 257 -5.00 -2.74 -7.68
C TYR A 257 -6.22 -3.05 -6.79
N ILE A 258 -7.38 -3.36 -7.40
CA ILE A 258 -8.60 -3.77 -6.67
C ILE A 258 -8.31 -5.00 -5.80
N ALA A 259 -7.66 -6.03 -6.35
CA ALA A 259 -7.34 -7.25 -5.61
C ALA A 259 -6.42 -6.98 -4.41
N ALA A 260 -5.42 -6.10 -4.56
CA ALA A 260 -4.54 -5.72 -3.47
C ALA A 260 -5.29 -4.97 -2.35
N VAL A 261 -6.16 -4.01 -2.71
CA VAL A 261 -7.02 -3.30 -1.75
C VAL A 261 -7.95 -4.26 -1.01
N LEU A 262 -8.59 -5.20 -1.70
CA LEU A 262 -9.46 -6.20 -1.08
C LEU A 262 -8.69 -7.19 -0.17
N GLY A 263 -7.42 -7.46 -0.47
CA GLY A 263 -6.53 -8.22 0.41
C GLY A 263 -6.28 -7.53 1.76
N HIS A 264 -5.99 -6.24 1.74
CA HIS A 264 -5.87 -5.43 2.96
C HIS A 264 -7.19 -5.34 3.71
N TYR A 265 -8.30 -5.14 2.99
CA TYR A 265 -9.63 -5.09 3.58
C TYR A 265 -9.91 -6.36 4.36
N ARG A 266 -9.71 -7.53 3.75
CA ARG A 266 -9.95 -8.82 4.41
C ARG A 266 -9.16 -8.95 5.71
N THR A 267 -7.90 -8.52 5.69
CA THR A 267 -7.02 -8.52 6.88
C THR A 267 -7.58 -7.60 7.96
N PHE A 268 -7.88 -6.35 7.64
CA PHE A 268 -8.39 -5.40 8.62
C PHE A 268 -9.79 -5.76 9.13
N SER A 269 -10.65 -6.34 8.29
CA SER A 269 -11.96 -6.85 8.71
C SER A 269 -11.84 -7.97 9.74
N GLN A 270 -10.88 -8.89 9.55
CA GLN A 270 -10.59 -9.93 10.53
C GLN A 270 -10.09 -9.33 11.85
N MET A 271 -9.15 -8.39 11.80
CA MET A 271 -8.62 -7.72 13.00
C MET A 271 -9.71 -6.92 13.74
N ALA A 272 -10.54 -6.19 13.00
CA ALA A 272 -11.62 -5.37 13.54
C ALA A 272 -12.86 -6.19 13.96
N ASN A 273 -12.89 -7.49 13.64
CA ASN A 273 -14.04 -8.37 13.80
C ASN A 273 -15.32 -7.80 13.13
N ILE A 274 -15.22 -7.46 11.85
CA ILE A 274 -16.33 -7.00 11.02
C ILE A 274 -16.47 -7.86 9.75
N PRO A 275 -17.66 -8.00 9.15
CA PRO A 275 -17.83 -8.77 7.92
C PRO A 275 -17.09 -8.20 6.71
N TYR A 276 -16.89 -9.07 5.72
CA TYR A 276 -16.30 -8.78 4.42
C TYR A 276 -17.39 -8.85 3.34
N PRO A 277 -17.83 -7.70 2.77
CA PRO A 277 -18.99 -7.67 1.88
C PRO A 277 -18.67 -7.81 0.39
N TYR A 278 -17.39 -7.98 0.00
CA TYR A 278 -16.93 -8.00 -1.40
C TYR A 278 -16.55 -9.39 -1.92
#